data_AF-A0A4R5EK69-F1
#
_entry.id   AF-A0A4R5EK69-F1
#
_cell.length_a   1.000
_cell.length_b   1.000
_cell.length_c   1.000
_cell.angle_alpha   90.00
_cell.angle_beta   90.00
_cell.angle_gamma   90.00
#
_symmetry.space_group_name_H-M   'P 1'
#
loop_
_entity.id
_entity.type
_entity.pdbx_description
1 polymer ?
#
loop_
_entity_poly.entity_id
_entity_poly.type
_entity_poly.pdbx_seq_one_letter_code
_entity_poly.pdbx_strand_id
1 'polypeptide(L)'
;MAIAAGVFLLVTSFWGAGRRRWAVERLWGPLVRAADGGTARAALLSALAYTGALLLFGALQAGTYALFGDAPARAAALVLGIVYAPLALMPIPDQNLYRDIRRHLAGAGATPGQARACAWTLGPLGFLALVALGSSVLYAFFA
;
A
#
# COMPACT_ATOMS: atom_id res chain seq x y z
N MET A 1 -4.38 17.46 -16.09
CA MET A 1 -5.24 16.27 -15.90
C MET A 1 -4.66 15.04 -16.62
N ALA A 2 -4.46 15.08 -17.93
CA ALA A 2 -3.95 13.93 -18.70
C ALA A 2 -2.55 13.44 -18.27
N ILE A 3 -1.63 14.34 -17.89
CA ILE A 3 -0.27 13.98 -17.44
C ILE A 3 -0.31 13.30 -16.06
N ALA A 4 -1.05 13.85 -15.10
CA ALA A 4 -1.20 13.25 -13.77
C ALA A 4 -1.89 11.88 -13.84
N ALA A 5 -2.93 11.75 -14.67
CA ALA A 5 -3.59 10.47 -14.93
C ALA A 5 -2.66 9.48 -15.64
N GLY A 6 -1.86 9.95 -16.60
CA GLY A 6 -0.86 9.16 -17.31
C GLY A 6 0.23 8.64 -16.37
N VAL A 7 0.78 9.50 -15.51
CA VAL A 7 1.77 9.10 -14.49
C VAL A 7 1.16 8.13 -13.48
N PHE A 8 -0.07 8.40 -13.01
CA PHE A 8 -0.79 7.47 -12.13
C PHE A 8 -0.94 6.10 -12.78
N LEU A 9 -1.41 6.04 -14.03
CA LEU A 9 -1.56 4.80 -14.81
C LEU A 9 -0.21 4.10 -15.05
N LEU A 10 0.85 4.84 -15.34
CA LEU A 10 2.17 4.28 -15.60
C LEU A 10 2.76 3.68 -14.32
N VAL A 11 2.60 4.36 -13.19
CA VAL A 11 3.00 3.87 -11.86
C VAL A 11 2.17 2.64 -11.49
N THR A 12 0.84 2.67 -11.65
CA THR A 12 0.00 1.51 -11.33
C THR A 12 0.28 0.32 -12.25
N SER A 13 0.58 0.55 -13.53
CA SER A 13 0.84 -0.50 -14.52
C SER A 13 2.23 -1.11 -14.37
N PHE A 14 3.26 -0.27 -14.25
CA PHE A 14 4.65 -0.71 -14.06
C PHE A 14 4.83 -1.50 -12.76
N TRP A 15 4.16 -1.07 -11.69
CA TRP A 15 4.24 -1.75 -10.40
C TRP A 15 3.28 -2.94 -10.27
N GLY A 16 2.09 -2.85 -10.88
CA GLY A 16 1.12 -3.94 -10.95
C GLY A 16 1.67 -5.19 -11.66
N ALA A 17 2.53 -5.01 -12.67
CA ALA A 17 3.04 -6.11 -13.49
C ALA A 17 4.22 -6.89 -12.88
N GLY A 18 5.07 -6.29 -12.01
CA GLY A 18 6.36 -6.90 -11.67
C GLY A 18 6.75 -7.00 -10.20
N ARG A 19 6.27 -6.11 -9.32
CA ARG A 19 6.83 -5.95 -7.96
C ARG A 19 5.87 -6.29 -6.81
N ARG A 20 4.60 -6.59 -7.10
CA ARG A 20 3.63 -7.08 -6.09
C ARG A 20 4.15 -8.32 -5.35
N ARG A 21 4.73 -9.28 -6.08
CA ARG A 21 5.26 -10.52 -5.50
C ARG A 21 6.43 -10.26 -4.54
N TRP A 22 7.35 -9.38 -4.92
CA TRP A 22 8.47 -8.96 -4.06
C TRP A 22 7.99 -8.32 -2.75
N ALA A 23 7.00 -7.43 -2.83
CA ALA A 23 6.46 -6.76 -1.64
C ALA A 23 5.77 -7.74 -0.69
N VAL A 24 5.02 -8.72 -1.22
CA VAL A 24 4.39 -9.78 -0.43
C VAL A 24 5.45 -10.64 0.26
N GLU A 25 6.47 -11.11 -0.46
CA GLU A 25 7.47 -12.01 0.09
C GLU A 25 8.35 -11.33 1.16
N ARG A 26 8.76 -10.07 0.94
CA ARG A 26 9.66 -9.35 1.85
C ARG A 26 8.98 -8.63 3.01
N LEU A 27 7.80 -8.03 2.80
CA LEU A 27 7.13 -7.25 3.85
C LEU A 27 6.14 -8.12 4.64
N TRP A 28 5.39 -8.99 3.96
CA TRP A 28 4.30 -9.74 4.58
C TRP A 28 4.72 -11.12 5.06
N GLY A 29 5.63 -11.79 4.34
CA GLY A 29 6.19 -13.07 4.76
C GLY A 29 6.72 -13.08 6.21
N PRO A 30 7.49 -12.06 6.65
CA PRO A 30 7.92 -11.96 8.04
C PRO A 30 6.77 -11.71 9.04
N LEU A 31 5.80 -10.86 8.68
CA LEU A 31 4.66 -10.51 9.55
C LEU A 31 3.71 -11.70 9.78
N VAL A 32 3.46 -12.49 8.73
CA VAL A 32 2.64 -13.72 8.82
C VAL A 32 3.36 -14.79 9.64
N ARG A 33 4.68 -14.94 9.47
CA ARG A 33 5.49 -15.86 10.28
C ARG A 33 5.53 -15.45 11.76
N ALA A 34 5.62 -14.16 12.04
CA ALA A 34 5.60 -13.63 13.41
C ALA A 34 4.22 -13.77 14.11
N ALA A 35 3.16 -14.02 13.35
CA ALA A 35 1.83 -14.25 13.92
C ALA A 35 1.63 -15.67 14.49
N ASP A 36 2.55 -16.60 14.19
CA ASP A 36 2.63 -17.96 14.75
C ASP A 36 1.27 -18.70 14.78
N GLY A 37 0.57 -18.72 13.64
CA GLY A 37 -0.75 -19.37 13.51
C GLY A 37 -1.94 -18.58 14.10
N GLY A 38 -1.70 -17.52 14.88
CA GLY A 38 -2.75 -16.67 15.44
C GLY A 38 -3.46 -15.81 14.38
N THR A 39 -4.77 -16.00 14.21
CA THR A 39 -5.61 -15.26 13.24
C THR A 39 -5.77 -13.78 13.60
N ALA A 40 -6.11 -13.50 14.86
CA ALA A 40 -6.25 -12.14 15.37
C ALA A 40 -4.91 -11.39 15.36
N ARG A 41 -3.82 -12.07 15.73
CA ARG A 41 -2.47 -11.50 15.75
C ARG A 41 -1.97 -11.16 14.34
N ALA A 42 -2.21 -12.02 13.36
CA ALA A 42 -1.90 -11.74 11.97
C ALA A 42 -2.65 -10.50 11.47
N ALA A 43 -3.97 -10.43 11.71
CA ALA A 43 -4.78 -9.28 11.30
C ALA A 43 -4.32 -7.97 11.98
N LEU A 44 -3.97 -8.03 13.26
CA LEU A 44 -3.51 -6.86 14.01
C LEU A 44 -2.15 -6.35 13.51
N LEU A 45 -1.17 -7.24 13.32
CA LEU A 45 0.15 -6.88 12.78
C LEU A 45 0.06 -6.32 11.36
N SER A 46 -0.83 -6.91 10.56
CA SER A 46 -1.15 -6.47 9.20
C SER A 46 -1.74 -5.07 9.19
N ALA A 47 -2.74 -4.81 10.04
CA ALA A 47 -3.36 -3.50 10.18
C ALA A 47 -2.39 -2.45 10.72
N LEU A 48 -1.55 -2.81 11.71
CA LEU A 48 -0.54 -1.93 12.28
C LEU A 48 0.54 -1.57 11.26
N ALA A 49 1.07 -2.54 10.52
CA ALA A 49 2.07 -2.29 9.49
C ALA A 49 1.50 -1.38 8.38
N TYR A 50 0.26 -1.61 7.97
CA TYR A 50 -0.39 -0.84 6.92
C TYR A 50 -0.73 0.60 7.38
N THR A 51 -1.27 0.74 8.59
CA THR A 51 -1.58 2.05 9.20
C THR A 51 -0.29 2.82 9.47
N GLY A 52 0.75 2.15 9.96
CA GLY A 52 2.07 2.74 10.18
C GLY A 52 2.69 3.24 8.88
N ALA A 53 2.58 2.48 7.79
CA ALA A 53 3.05 2.92 6.47
C ALA A 53 2.27 4.15 5.97
N LEU A 54 0.94 4.19 6.16
CA LEU A 54 0.10 5.32 5.80
C LEU A 54 0.46 6.58 6.61
N LEU A 55 0.65 6.43 7.92
CA LEU A 55 1.05 7.54 8.79
C LEU A 55 2.45 8.04 8.46
N LEU A 56 3.40 7.13 8.21
CA LEU A 56 4.76 7.49 7.80
C LEU A 56 4.74 8.24 6.46
N PHE A 57 3.94 7.80 5.50
CA PHE A 57 3.76 8.49 4.22
C PHE A 57 3.26 9.93 4.40
N GLY A 58 2.23 10.12 5.22
CA GLY A 58 1.71 11.46 5.53
C GLY A 58 2.72 12.32 6.28
N ALA A 59 3.43 11.76 7.27
CA ALA A 59 4.43 12.46 8.05
C ALA A 59 5.63 12.91 7.20
N LEU A 60 6.09 12.07 6.25
CA LEU A 60 7.18 12.43 5.34
C LEU A 60 6.76 13.57 4.40
N GLN A 61 5.53 13.57 3.89
CA GLN A 61 5.03 14.70 3.10
C GLN A 61 4.92 15.98 3.92
N ALA A 62 4.27 15.91 5.08
CA ALA A 62 4.11 17.06 5.96
C ALA A 62 5.46 17.63 6.42
N GLY A 63 6.41 16.74 6.76
CA GLY A 63 7.77 17.13 7.13
C GLY A 63 8.53 17.77 5.97
N THR A 64 8.40 17.25 4.74
CA THR A 64 9.03 17.88 3.57
C THR A 64 8.48 19.27 3.32
N TYR A 65 7.16 19.45 3.42
CA TYR A 65 6.53 20.76 3.31
C TYR A 65 7.02 21.73 4.39
N ALA A 66 7.05 21.28 5.65
CA ALA A 66 7.48 22.11 6.77
C ALA A 66 8.96 22.54 6.67
N LEU A 67 9.83 21.70 6.12
CA LEU A 67 11.28 21.95 6.06
C LEU A 67 11.74 22.68 4.80
N PHE A 68 11.10 22.43 3.66
CA PHE A 68 11.60 22.87 2.36
C PHE A 68 10.59 23.73 1.58
N GLY A 69 9.36 23.86 2.06
CA GLY A 69 8.30 24.60 1.39
C GLY A 69 7.70 23.83 0.21
N ASP A 70 6.93 24.53 -0.62
CA ASP A 70 5.94 23.92 -1.49
C ASP A 70 6.52 23.20 -2.73
N ALA A 71 7.43 23.82 -3.48
CA ALA A 71 8.03 23.21 -4.66
C ALA A 71 8.75 21.87 -4.40
N PRO A 72 9.64 21.74 -3.40
CA PRO A 72 10.24 20.45 -3.05
C PRO A 72 9.25 19.47 -2.43
N ALA A 73 8.21 19.94 -1.72
CA ALA A 73 7.17 19.08 -1.20
C ALA A 73 6.34 18.41 -2.31
N ARG A 74 6.05 19.13 -3.40
CA ARG A 74 5.39 18.56 -4.59
C ARG A 74 6.23 17.48 -5.26
N ALA A 75 7.54 17.72 -5.43
CA ALA A 75 8.46 16.72 -5.96
C ALA A 75 8.54 15.48 -5.05
N ALA A 76 8.62 15.69 -3.73
CA ALA A 76 8.62 14.60 -2.77
C ALA A 76 7.28 13.85 -2.74
N ALA A 77 6.13 14.52 -2.86
CA ALA A 77 4.83 13.88 -2.97
C ALA A 77 4.77 12.95 -4.19
N LEU A 78 5.39 13.34 -5.32
CA LEU A 78 5.45 12.51 -6.51
C LEU A 78 6.35 11.27 -6.29
N VAL A 79 7.55 11.45 -5.73
CA VAL A 79 8.49 10.35 -5.43
C VAL A 79 7.94 9.40 -4.36
N LEU A 80 7.49 9.95 -3.22
CA LEU A 80 6.89 9.19 -2.12
C LEU A 80 5.62 8.47 -2.61
N GLY A 81 4.81 9.10 -3.45
CA GLY A 81 3.62 8.48 -4.04
C GLY A 81 3.99 7.26 -4.88
N ILE A 82 5.02 7.34 -5.72
CA ILE A 82 5.54 6.20 -6.50
C ILE A 82 6.02 5.07 -5.57
N VAL A 83 6.72 5.40 -4.50
CA VAL A 83 7.24 4.43 -3.53
C VAL A 83 6.13 3.80 -2.68
N TYR A 84 5.08 4.56 -2.36
CA TYR A 84 3.94 4.10 -1.57
C TYR A 84 2.89 3.36 -2.40
N ALA A 85 2.84 3.59 -3.72
CA ALA A 85 1.88 2.97 -4.62
C ALA A 85 1.80 1.43 -4.50
N PRO A 86 2.90 0.67 -4.37
CA PRO A 86 2.83 -0.78 -4.18
C PRO A 86 2.08 -1.19 -2.92
N LEU A 87 2.25 -0.45 -1.82
CA LEU A 87 1.53 -0.68 -0.57
C LEU A 87 0.06 -0.32 -0.72
N ALA A 88 -0.24 0.84 -1.32
CA ALA A 88 -1.61 1.31 -1.55
C ALA A 88 -2.41 0.44 -2.51
N LEU A 89 -1.76 -0.07 -3.56
CA LEU A 89 -2.39 -0.91 -4.58
C LEU A 89 -2.42 -2.39 -4.17
N MET A 90 -1.69 -2.80 -3.13
CA MET A 90 -1.64 -4.21 -2.70
C MET A 90 -3.01 -4.80 -2.35
N PRO A 91 -3.94 -4.07 -1.69
CA PRO A 91 -5.27 -4.57 -1.40
C PRO A 91 -6.20 -4.51 -2.62
N ILE A 92 -5.79 -3.89 -3.74
CA ILE A 92 -6.63 -3.79 -4.94
C ILE A 92 -6.67 -5.16 -5.62
N PRO A 93 -7.84 -5.80 -5.61
CA PRO A 93 -8.00 -7.10 -6.22
C PRO A 93 -8.08 -6.96 -7.74
N ASP A 94 -7.48 -7.92 -8.45
CA ASP A 94 -8.00 -8.28 -9.77
C ASP A 94 -9.33 -9.03 -9.56
N GLN A 95 -10.21 -9.12 -10.57
CA GLN A 95 -11.66 -9.39 -10.46
C GLN A 95 -12.13 -10.59 -9.57
N ASN A 96 -11.24 -11.45 -9.08
CA ASN A 96 -11.47 -12.45 -8.04
C ASN A 96 -11.06 -11.98 -6.63
N LEU A 97 -11.86 -11.07 -6.07
CA LEU A 97 -11.65 -10.27 -4.84
C LEU A 97 -10.99 -10.96 -3.63
N TYR A 98 -11.25 -12.24 -3.39
CA TYR A 98 -10.73 -12.99 -2.23
C TYR A 98 -9.71 -14.07 -2.59
N ARG A 99 -9.62 -14.47 -3.86
CA ARG A 99 -8.86 -15.66 -4.25
C ARG A 99 -7.36 -15.36 -4.36
N ASP A 100 -6.99 -14.19 -4.87
CA ASP A 100 -5.59 -13.83 -5.09
C ASP A 100 -4.87 -13.34 -3.83
N ILE A 101 -5.56 -12.58 -2.97
CA ILE A 101 -5.04 -12.24 -1.64
C ILE A 101 -4.83 -13.52 -0.81
N ARG A 102 -5.77 -14.47 -0.88
CA ARG A 102 -5.61 -15.78 -0.24
C ARG A 102 -4.47 -16.59 -0.83
N ARG A 103 -4.27 -16.58 -2.15
CA ARG A 103 -3.14 -17.29 -2.80
C ARG A 103 -1.78 -16.70 -2.40
N HIS A 104 -1.68 -15.37 -2.33
CA HIS A 104 -0.45 -14.70 -1.91
C HIS A 104 -0.16 -14.90 -0.42
N LEU A 105 -1.18 -14.86 0.43
CA LEU A 105 -1.04 -15.15 1.87
C LEU A 105 -0.77 -16.64 2.13
N ALA A 106 -1.39 -17.55 1.38
CA ALA A 106 -1.12 -18.99 1.45
C ALA A 106 0.29 -19.32 0.96
N GLY A 107 0.78 -18.66 -0.09
CA GLY A 107 2.17 -18.75 -0.55
C GLY A 107 3.18 -18.23 0.49
N ALA A 108 2.75 -17.38 1.41
CA ALA A 108 3.54 -16.91 2.56
C ALA A 108 3.36 -17.77 3.83
N GLY A 109 2.62 -18.89 3.75
CA GLY A 109 2.40 -19.82 4.87
C GLY A 109 1.19 -19.50 5.77
N ALA A 110 0.30 -18.57 5.38
CA ALA A 110 -0.87 -18.25 6.17
C ALA A 110 -1.95 -19.36 6.13
N THR A 111 -2.56 -19.63 7.27
CA THR A 111 -3.76 -20.50 7.34
C THR A 111 -4.97 -19.85 6.65
N PRO A 112 -5.98 -20.64 6.23
CA PRO A 112 -7.19 -20.09 5.58
C PRO A 112 -7.94 -19.06 6.45
N GLY A 113 -7.91 -19.23 7.78
CA GLY A 113 -8.50 -18.30 8.74
C GLY A 113 -7.74 -16.96 8.82
N GLN A 114 -6.41 -17.01 8.83
CA GLN A 114 -5.55 -15.82 8.79
C GLN A 114 -5.74 -15.05 7.48
N ALA A 115 -5.79 -15.77 6.35
CA ALA A 115 -6.00 -15.15 5.05
C ALA A 115 -7.36 -14.43 4.94
N ARG A 116 -8.40 -14.95 5.60
CA ARG A 116 -9.72 -14.29 5.67
C ARG A 116 -9.69 -13.04 6.56
N ALA A 117 -9.08 -13.13 7.74
CA ALA A 117 -9.01 -12.01 8.67
C ALA A 117 -8.16 -10.85 8.12
N CYS A 118 -7.03 -11.15 7.47
CA CYS A 118 -6.21 -10.14 6.80
C CYS A 118 -6.93 -9.52 5.60
N ALA A 119 -7.65 -10.29 4.79
CA ALA A 119 -8.39 -9.74 3.66
C ALA A 119 -9.48 -8.75 4.09
N TRP A 120 -10.21 -9.02 5.18
CA TRP A 120 -11.24 -8.13 5.70
C TRP A 120 -10.68 -6.82 6.29
N THR A 121 -9.52 -6.88 6.93
CA THR A 121 -8.87 -5.69 7.51
C THR A 121 -8.17 -4.84 6.46
N LEU A 122 -7.59 -5.45 5.43
CA LEU A 122 -6.87 -4.74 4.38
C LEU A 122 -7.77 -4.02 3.38
N GLY A 123 -9.02 -4.43 3.19
CA GLY A 123 -9.95 -3.79 2.24
C GLY A 123 -10.17 -2.30 2.54
N PRO A 124 -10.72 -1.93 3.71
CA PRO A 124 -10.94 -0.53 4.09
C PRO A 124 -9.64 0.28 4.16
N LEU A 125 -8.55 -0.33 4.66
CA LEU A 125 -7.25 0.33 4.73
C LEU A 125 -6.66 0.60 3.33
N GLY A 126 -6.84 -0.33 2.39
CA GLY A 126 -6.47 -0.14 0.99
C GLY A 126 -7.19 1.01 0.32
N PHE A 127 -8.48 1.20 0.63
CA PHE A 127 -9.23 2.36 0.17
C PHE A 127 -8.61 3.67 0.68
N LEU A 128 -8.29 3.75 1.98
CA LEU A 128 -7.63 4.94 2.55
C LEU A 128 -6.25 5.20 1.92
N ALA A 129 -5.47 4.16 1.66
CA ALA A 129 -4.18 4.29 1.01
C ALA A 129 -4.30 4.76 -0.45
N LEU A 130 -5.36 4.37 -1.16
CA LEU A 130 -5.64 4.90 -2.50
C LEU A 130 -6.02 6.36 -2.48
N VAL A 131 -6.85 6.78 -1.53
CA VAL A 131 -7.20 8.19 -1.35
C VAL A 131 -5.95 9.02 -1.04
N ALA A 132 -5.07 8.52 -0.17
CA ALA A 132 -3.81 9.18 0.15
C ALA A 132 -2.87 9.27 -1.08
N LEU A 133 -2.75 8.18 -1.84
CA LEU A 133 -1.97 8.16 -3.08
C LEU A 133 -2.52 9.13 -4.13
N GLY A 134 -3.84 9.13 -4.34
CA GLY A 134 -4.52 10.05 -5.26
C GLY A 134 -4.33 11.51 -4.85
N SER A 135 -4.48 11.81 -3.56
CA SER A 135 -4.27 13.15 -2.99
C SER A 135 -2.82 13.62 -3.20
N SER A 136 -1.85 12.73 -3.01
CA SER A 136 -0.43 13.00 -3.26
C SER A 136 -0.13 13.34 -4.70
N VAL A 137 -0.70 12.59 -5.65
CA VAL A 137 -0.54 12.85 -7.08
C VAL A 137 -1.21 14.18 -7.44
N LEU A 138 -2.41 14.45 -6.93
CA LEU A 138 -3.09 15.72 -7.18
C LEU A 138 -2.27 16.90 -6.63
N TYR A 139 -1.78 16.81 -5.40
CA TYR A 139 -0.95 17.83 -4.78
C TYR A 139 0.33 18.11 -5.58
N ALA A 140 0.98 17.07 -6.10
CA ALA A 140 2.20 17.23 -6.90
C ALA A 140 2.00 18.04 -8.21
N PHE A 141 0.78 18.05 -8.78
CA PHE A 141 0.49 18.68 -10.07
C PHE A 141 -0.41 19.91 -10.02
N PHE A 142 -1.16 20.12 -8.94
CA PHE A 142 -2.26 21.11 -8.91
C PHE A 142 -2.29 22.03 -7.69
N ALA A 143 -1.34 21.90 -6.76
CA ALA A 143 -1.23 22.90 -5.70
C ALA A 143 -0.90 24.29 -6.27
#